data_AF-X1C477-F1
#
_entry.id   AF-X1C477-F1
#
_cell.length_a   1.000
_cell.length_b   1.000
_cell.length_c   1.000
_cell.angle_alpha   90.00
_cell.angle_beta   90.00
_cell.angle_gamma   90.00
#
_symmetry.space_group_name_H-M   'P 1'
#
loop_
_entity.id
_entity.type
_entity.pdbx_description
1 polymer ?
#
loop_
_entity_poly.entity_id
_entity_poly.type
_entity_poly.pdbx_seq_one_letter_code
_entity_poly.pdbx_strand_id
1 'polypeptide(L)'
;TGNNANSNNYYGTRLYSSSYNTVTGNNANSNNNIGISLDSSSNNTVTGNNANSNNDYGILLDSSSNNNTVTGNNASNNYYGIYLESSSNNNLLYHNNLIDNTQNAYDVNTNYWDNNYPSGGNYWDDYSGIDSDGDGIGDTPYSIPGGDNEDRYPFMNPNGWPNRPPDTPTITGETNGQIGVEYEYTFNAVDPDGDNVKYYIDWDDGDSEETGFNPSGTDVKVKHTWNNEGTYTITAYAEDTNGLIGPEGTLSVSMPRNRATQTPFLQFLQN
;
A
#
# COMPACT_ATOMS: atom_id res chain seq x y z
N THR A 1 9.87 7.10 6.83
CA THR A 1 8.41 7.18 6.67
C THR A 1 7.92 8.43 7.34
N GLY A 2 7.05 9.22 6.69
CA GLY A 2 6.32 10.31 7.35
C GLY A 2 7.16 11.55 7.70
N ASN A 3 8.30 11.80 7.06
CA ASN A 3 9.18 12.92 7.42
C ASN A 3 8.83 14.22 6.69
N ASN A 4 9.11 15.36 7.32
CA ASN A 4 9.07 16.69 6.69
C ASN A 4 10.50 17.19 6.43
N ALA A 5 10.96 17.10 5.19
CA ALA A 5 12.27 17.52 4.70
C ALA A 5 12.13 18.66 3.68
N ASN A 6 11.50 19.76 4.11
CA ASN A 6 11.21 20.91 3.27
C ASN A 6 12.29 22.01 3.40
N SER A 7 12.40 22.86 2.38
CA SER A 7 13.19 24.11 2.45
C SER A 7 14.67 23.93 2.80
N ASN A 8 15.27 22.81 2.36
CA ASN A 8 16.69 22.57 2.51
C ASN A 8 17.51 23.22 1.38
N ASN A 9 18.79 23.46 1.67
CA ASN A 9 19.72 24.10 0.74
C ASN A 9 20.08 23.26 -0.49
N TYR A 10 19.79 21.95 -0.49
CA TYR A 10 20.11 21.06 -1.60
C TYR A 10 19.02 20.00 -1.77
N TYR A 11 19.05 18.96 -0.94
CA TYR A 11 18.16 17.80 -1.04
C TYR A 11 17.14 17.83 0.10
N GLY A 12 15.90 17.43 -0.18
CA GLY A 12 14.95 17.05 0.87
C GLY A 12 15.31 15.69 1.45
N THR A 13 15.16 14.63 0.64
CA THR A 13 15.52 13.26 1.01
C THR A 13 16.55 12.71 0.02
N ARG A 14 17.63 12.10 0.51
CA ARG A 14 18.65 11.47 -0.34
C ARG A 14 18.98 10.07 0.13
N LEU A 15 18.84 9.10 -0.77
CA LEU A 15 19.45 7.78 -0.67
C LEU A 15 20.77 7.81 -1.46
N TYR A 16 21.87 7.51 -0.77
CA TYR A 16 23.20 7.49 -1.37
C TYR A 16 23.83 6.12 -1.14
N SER A 17 24.17 5.41 -2.21
CA SER A 17 24.73 4.05 -2.14
C SER A 17 23.90 3.12 -1.25
N SER A 18 22.56 3.22 -1.32
CA SER A 18 21.64 2.57 -0.40
C SER A 18 20.55 1.81 -1.16
N SER A 19 20.43 0.51 -0.88
CA SER A 19 19.50 -0.38 -1.58
C SER A 19 18.50 -1.00 -0.61
N TYR A 20 17.35 -1.46 -1.12
CA TYR A 20 16.31 -2.13 -0.33
C TYR A 20 15.67 -1.25 0.75
N ASN A 21 15.51 0.04 0.48
CA ASN A 21 14.84 0.99 1.38
C ASN A 21 13.42 1.29 0.90
N THR A 22 12.57 1.68 1.85
CA THR A 22 11.24 2.23 1.57
C THR A 22 11.19 3.69 2.00
N VAL A 23 11.00 4.59 1.03
CA VAL A 23 10.79 6.02 1.22
C VAL A 23 9.32 6.28 1.01
N THR A 24 8.56 6.37 2.10
CA THR A 24 7.10 6.52 2.04
C THR A 24 6.54 7.66 2.87
N GLY A 25 5.54 8.36 2.32
CA GLY A 25 4.77 9.38 3.03
C GLY A 25 5.58 10.62 3.43
N ASN A 26 6.68 10.95 2.74
CA ASN A 26 7.53 12.09 3.10
C ASN A 26 7.14 13.35 2.32
N ASN A 27 7.27 14.50 2.97
CA ASN A 27 7.18 15.82 2.34
C ASN A 27 8.59 16.34 2.10
N ALA A 28 8.99 16.50 0.83
CA ALA A 28 10.29 16.99 0.39
C ALA A 28 10.10 18.18 -0.55
N ASN A 29 9.47 19.23 -0.03
CA ASN A 29 9.02 20.38 -0.80
C ASN A 29 9.95 21.59 -0.68
N SER A 30 9.94 22.45 -1.69
CA SER A 30 10.58 23.77 -1.67
C SER A 30 12.09 23.73 -1.36
N ASN A 31 12.78 22.66 -1.75
CA ASN A 31 14.23 22.56 -1.60
C ASN A 31 14.93 23.29 -2.76
N ASN A 32 16.11 23.84 -2.50
CA ASN A 32 16.83 24.66 -3.46
C ASN A 32 17.35 23.90 -4.69
N ASN A 33 17.27 22.56 -4.70
CA ASN A 33 17.69 21.73 -5.82
C ASN A 33 16.74 20.53 -6.01
N ILE A 34 16.86 19.49 -5.18
CA ILE A 34 16.13 18.22 -5.36
C ILE A 34 15.18 17.94 -4.20
N GLY A 35 13.96 17.49 -4.49
CA GLY A 35 13.06 16.92 -3.50
C GLY A 35 13.58 15.57 -2.99
N ILE A 36 13.52 14.54 -3.82
CA ILE A 36 13.94 13.17 -3.50
C ILE A 36 15.01 12.70 -4.49
N SER A 37 16.15 12.24 -3.98
CA SER A 37 17.28 11.75 -4.79
C SER A 37 17.62 10.32 -4.45
N LEU A 38 17.71 9.47 -5.49
CA LEU A 38 18.31 8.15 -5.45
C LEU A 38 19.61 8.19 -6.26
N ASP A 39 20.73 8.09 -5.57
CA ASP A 39 22.06 8.14 -6.15
C ASP A 39 22.77 6.82 -5.83
N SER A 40 23.15 6.08 -6.87
CA SER A 40 23.79 4.77 -6.74
C SER A 40 22.99 3.81 -5.86
N SER A 41 21.66 3.89 -5.96
CA SER A 41 20.73 3.31 -4.99
C SER A 41 19.68 2.47 -5.73
N SER A 42 19.73 1.15 -5.55
CA SER A 42 18.93 0.19 -6.33
C SER A 42 17.91 -0.57 -5.47
N ASN A 43 16.87 -1.12 -6.08
CA ASN A 43 15.86 -1.93 -5.38
C ASN A 43 15.17 -1.18 -4.22
N ASN A 44 14.90 0.11 -4.38
CA ASN A 44 14.16 0.90 -3.40
C ASN A 44 12.71 1.12 -3.85
N THR A 45 11.83 1.33 -2.89
CA THR A 45 10.44 1.73 -3.12
C THR A 45 10.24 3.17 -2.66
N VAL A 46 9.87 4.06 -3.58
CA VAL A 46 9.56 5.47 -3.32
C VAL A 46 8.06 5.64 -3.55
N THR A 47 7.28 5.70 -2.47
CA THR A 47 5.81 5.68 -2.57
C THR A 47 5.07 6.72 -1.73
N GLY A 48 4.06 7.37 -2.30
CA GLY A 48 3.20 8.29 -1.53
C GLY A 48 3.93 9.54 -1.01
N ASN A 49 4.96 10.03 -1.71
CA ASN A 49 5.71 11.21 -1.28
C ASN A 49 5.27 12.47 -2.02
N ASN A 50 5.44 13.62 -1.37
CA ASN A 50 5.30 14.94 -1.99
C ASN A 50 6.68 15.53 -2.26
N ALA A 51 6.98 15.84 -3.52
CA ALA A 51 8.24 16.44 -3.96
C ALA A 51 7.96 17.70 -4.79
N ASN A 52 7.37 18.71 -4.16
CA ASN A 52 6.79 19.86 -4.83
C ASN A 52 7.65 21.12 -4.71
N SER A 53 7.61 21.97 -5.74
CA SER A 53 8.24 23.29 -5.76
C SER A 53 9.75 23.28 -5.48
N ASN A 54 10.45 22.21 -5.86
CA ASN A 54 11.91 22.16 -5.81
C ASN A 54 12.48 22.81 -7.06
N ASN A 55 13.58 23.56 -6.92
CA ASN A 55 14.07 24.40 -8.02
C ASN A 55 14.47 23.61 -9.27
N ASP A 56 15.07 22.42 -9.10
CA ASP A 56 15.58 21.63 -10.21
C ASP A 56 14.71 20.37 -10.42
N TYR A 57 14.74 19.42 -9.49
CA TYR A 57 14.10 18.11 -9.68
C TYR A 57 13.14 17.78 -8.54
N GLY A 58 11.94 17.31 -8.86
CA GLY A 58 11.05 16.68 -7.88
C GLY A 58 11.68 15.38 -7.38
N ILE A 59 11.80 14.40 -8.28
CA ILE A 59 12.42 13.10 -8.01
C ILE A 59 13.53 12.83 -9.03
N LEU A 60 14.74 12.52 -8.55
CA LEU A 60 15.90 12.20 -9.37
C LEU A 60 16.39 10.78 -9.11
N LEU A 61 16.54 9.97 -10.17
CA LEU A 61 17.26 8.70 -10.15
C LEU A 61 18.53 8.82 -11.00
N ASP A 62 19.67 8.70 -10.36
CA ASP A 62 20.97 8.91 -10.98
C ASP A 62 22.00 7.83 -10.58
N SER A 63 23.07 7.75 -11.36
CA SER A 63 24.28 6.97 -11.08
C SER A 63 24.01 5.48 -10.89
N SER A 64 23.37 4.85 -11.88
CA SER A 64 23.03 3.41 -11.87
C SER A 64 22.08 3.01 -10.73
N SER A 65 21.10 3.86 -10.44
CA SER A 65 19.99 3.56 -9.53
C SER A 65 18.97 2.69 -10.27
N ASN A 66 19.13 1.37 -10.18
CA ASN A 66 18.38 0.40 -10.97
C ASN A 66 17.28 -0.31 -10.16
N ASN A 67 16.27 -0.83 -10.85
CA ASN A 67 15.22 -1.69 -10.26
C ASN A 67 14.46 -1.01 -9.09
N ASN A 68 14.30 0.31 -9.12
CA ASN A 68 13.49 1.02 -8.14
C ASN A 68 12.03 1.09 -8.60
N THR A 69 11.12 1.15 -7.64
CA THR A 69 9.70 1.42 -7.88
C THR A 69 9.36 2.82 -7.38
N VAL A 70 8.83 3.66 -8.25
CA VAL A 70 8.42 5.04 -7.95
C VAL A 70 6.92 5.15 -8.24
N THR A 71 6.09 5.18 -7.21
CA THR A 71 4.63 5.11 -7.38
C THR A 71 3.84 5.94 -6.38
N GLY A 72 2.65 6.42 -6.71
CA GLY A 72 1.83 7.21 -5.80
C GLY A 72 2.45 8.56 -5.39
N ASN A 73 3.48 9.06 -6.08
CA ASN A 73 4.14 10.31 -5.68
C ASN A 73 3.52 11.52 -6.38
N ASN A 74 3.55 12.66 -5.70
CA ASN A 74 3.22 13.95 -6.28
C ASN A 74 4.52 14.73 -6.53
N ALA A 75 4.82 15.00 -7.80
CA ALA A 75 5.94 15.83 -8.21
C ALA A 75 5.39 17.02 -9.00
N SER A 76 5.22 18.16 -8.32
CA SER A 76 4.60 19.34 -8.92
C SER A 76 5.39 20.62 -8.79
N ASN A 77 5.23 21.54 -9.74
CA ASN A 77 5.88 22.86 -9.72
C ASN A 77 7.42 22.82 -9.65
N ASN A 78 8.05 21.78 -10.21
CA ASN A 78 9.51 21.67 -10.30
C ASN A 78 10.00 22.06 -11.71
N TYR A 79 11.31 22.23 -11.91
CA TYR A 79 11.83 22.35 -13.27
C TYR A 79 11.68 21.02 -14.04
N TYR A 80 12.08 19.91 -13.43
CA TYR A 80 11.70 18.55 -13.85
C TYR A 80 10.88 17.86 -12.76
N GLY A 81 9.75 17.25 -13.12
CA GLY A 81 8.97 16.42 -12.19
C GLY A 81 9.75 15.18 -11.75
N ILE A 82 10.00 14.26 -12.70
CA ILE A 82 10.80 13.07 -12.48
C ILE A 82 11.88 12.94 -13.56
N TYR A 83 13.14 12.75 -13.15
CA TYR A 83 14.28 12.73 -14.05
C TYR A 83 15.16 11.49 -13.84
N LEU A 84 15.51 10.80 -14.93
CA LEU A 84 16.36 9.59 -14.91
C LEU A 84 17.57 9.74 -15.84
N GLU A 85 18.77 9.62 -15.28
CA GLU A 85 20.03 9.65 -16.05
C GLU A 85 21.09 8.65 -15.54
N SER A 86 22.25 8.68 -16.20
CA SER A 86 23.47 7.94 -15.84
C SER A 86 23.27 6.44 -15.61
N SER A 87 22.67 5.75 -16.59
CA SER A 87 22.47 4.30 -16.59
C SER A 87 21.54 3.79 -15.47
N SER A 88 20.59 4.61 -15.02
CA SER A 88 19.51 4.20 -14.12
C SER A 88 18.40 3.52 -14.91
N ASN A 89 18.45 2.19 -14.97
CA ASN A 89 17.63 1.32 -15.81
C ASN A 89 16.69 0.42 -14.99
N ASN A 90 15.70 -0.13 -15.67
CA ASN A 90 14.70 -1.07 -15.14
C ASN A 90 13.94 -0.52 -13.93
N ASN A 91 13.78 0.80 -13.85
CA ASN A 91 12.92 1.42 -12.86
C ASN A 91 11.47 1.37 -13.35
N LEU A 92 10.54 1.18 -12.43
CA LEU A 92 9.10 1.12 -12.68
C LEU A 92 8.43 2.35 -12.07
N LEU A 93 7.84 3.20 -12.92
CA LEU A 93 7.26 4.48 -12.57
C LEU A 93 5.80 4.52 -13.01
N TYR A 94 4.86 4.46 -12.07
CA TYR A 94 3.42 4.44 -12.35
C TYR A 94 2.65 5.04 -11.17
N HIS A 95 1.44 5.53 -11.40
CA HIS A 95 0.59 6.20 -10.40
C HIS A 95 1.23 7.43 -9.77
N ASN A 96 2.06 8.17 -10.51
CA ASN A 96 2.56 9.46 -10.04
C ASN A 96 1.72 10.59 -10.65
N ASN A 97 1.60 11.69 -9.92
CA ASN A 97 1.02 12.93 -10.41
C ASN A 97 2.14 13.88 -10.80
N LEU A 98 2.22 14.24 -12.09
CA LEU A 98 3.20 15.17 -12.64
C LEU A 98 2.45 16.42 -13.10
N ILE A 99 2.57 17.50 -12.32
CA ILE A 99 1.68 18.68 -12.41
C ILE A 99 2.48 19.99 -12.36
N ASP A 100 2.22 20.91 -13.27
CA ASP A 100 2.80 22.25 -13.35
C ASP A 100 4.34 22.25 -13.34
N ASN A 101 4.99 21.17 -13.80
CA ASN A 101 6.44 21.16 -13.94
C ASN A 101 6.85 21.86 -15.24
N THR A 102 8.05 22.45 -15.30
CA THR A 102 8.56 23.00 -16.57
C THR A 102 8.73 21.89 -17.61
N GLN A 103 9.15 20.71 -17.17
CA GLN A 103 9.06 19.45 -17.90
C GLN A 103 8.61 18.35 -16.94
N ASN A 104 7.56 17.62 -17.29
CA ASN A 104 7.03 16.59 -16.40
C ASN A 104 8.04 15.46 -16.16
N ALA A 105 8.64 14.94 -17.23
CA ALA A 105 9.64 13.88 -17.13
C ALA A 105 10.75 14.03 -18.16
N TYR A 106 11.88 13.38 -17.87
CA TYR A 106 12.96 13.17 -18.82
C TYR A 106 13.70 11.86 -18.51
N ASP A 107 13.88 11.03 -19.52
CA ASP A 107 14.49 9.72 -19.39
C ASP A 107 15.22 9.32 -20.69
N VAL A 108 16.52 9.09 -20.57
CA VAL A 108 17.40 8.65 -21.67
C VAL A 108 17.76 7.17 -21.59
N ASN A 109 17.29 6.47 -20.56
CA ASN A 109 17.65 5.09 -20.25
C ASN A 109 16.50 4.15 -20.60
N THR A 110 16.60 2.87 -20.22
CA THR A 110 15.52 1.89 -20.38
C THR A 110 14.74 1.74 -19.07
N ASN A 111 13.55 2.32 -18.99
CA ASN A 111 12.66 2.24 -17.83
C ASN A 111 11.21 2.08 -18.27
N TYR A 112 10.33 1.78 -17.31
CA TYR A 112 8.91 1.55 -17.54
C TYR A 112 8.11 2.66 -16.88
N TRP A 113 7.34 3.41 -17.68
CA TRP A 113 6.51 4.52 -17.20
C TRP A 113 5.02 4.14 -17.07
N ASP A 114 4.74 2.84 -17.06
CA ASP A 114 3.42 2.28 -16.77
C ASP A 114 3.55 0.88 -16.18
N ASN A 115 2.49 0.40 -15.52
CA ASN A 115 2.41 -0.95 -14.97
C ASN A 115 1.43 -1.85 -15.75
N ASN A 116 1.34 -1.64 -17.06
CA ASN A 116 0.40 -2.31 -17.96
C ASN A 116 -1.09 -2.09 -17.61
N TYR A 117 -1.97 -2.37 -18.55
CA TYR A 117 -3.41 -2.36 -18.32
C TYR A 117 -3.85 -3.56 -17.44
N PRO A 118 -4.80 -3.40 -16.50
CA PRO A 118 -5.53 -2.17 -16.16
C PRO A 118 -4.88 -1.36 -15.03
N SER A 119 -3.67 -1.72 -14.57
CA SER A 119 -3.00 -0.95 -13.53
C SER A 119 -2.74 0.48 -14.01
N GLY A 120 -2.38 0.68 -15.27
CA GLY A 120 -2.19 2.00 -15.87
C GLY A 120 -0.81 2.61 -15.58
N GLY A 121 -0.65 3.86 -15.98
CA GLY A 121 0.57 4.64 -15.89
C GLY A 121 0.46 5.80 -14.93
N ASN A 122 0.87 6.99 -15.36
CA ASN A 122 0.95 8.20 -14.54
C ASN A 122 -0.08 9.24 -15.01
N TYR A 123 -0.33 10.23 -14.16
CA TYR A 123 -1.07 11.42 -14.54
C TYR A 123 -0.11 12.53 -14.96
N TRP A 124 -0.41 13.16 -16.10
CA TRP A 124 0.34 14.28 -16.66
C TRP A 124 -0.63 15.43 -16.92
N ASP A 125 -0.33 16.61 -16.36
CA ASP A 125 -1.19 17.79 -16.49
C ASP A 125 -1.27 18.34 -17.93
N ASP A 126 -0.28 18.03 -18.76
CA ASP A 126 -0.22 18.37 -20.19
C ASP A 126 -0.71 17.24 -21.11
N TYR A 127 -1.21 16.13 -20.54
CA TYR A 127 -1.80 15.04 -21.34
C TYR A 127 -3.10 15.50 -21.99
N SER A 128 -3.15 15.38 -23.32
CA SER A 128 -4.33 15.74 -24.13
C SER A 128 -4.78 14.59 -25.04
N GLY A 129 -4.51 13.35 -24.65
CA GLY A 129 -4.91 12.16 -25.40
C GLY A 129 -6.41 11.86 -25.31
N ILE A 130 -6.79 10.72 -25.91
CA ILE A 130 -8.18 10.26 -25.98
C ILE A 130 -8.35 9.04 -25.07
N ASP A 131 -9.44 9.02 -24.31
CA ASP A 131 -9.98 7.85 -23.61
C ASP A 131 -11.29 7.47 -24.33
N SER A 132 -11.26 6.38 -25.10
CA SER A 132 -12.33 5.99 -26.03
C SER A 132 -13.38 5.10 -25.39
N ASP A 133 -13.01 4.30 -24.39
CA ASP A 133 -13.92 3.40 -23.68
C ASP A 133 -14.45 3.99 -22.36
N GLY A 134 -13.89 5.13 -21.93
CA GLY A 134 -14.36 5.93 -20.81
C GLY A 134 -13.98 5.33 -19.45
N ASP A 135 -12.92 4.53 -19.38
CA ASP A 135 -12.49 3.87 -18.16
C ASP A 135 -11.57 4.74 -17.28
N GLY A 136 -11.20 5.93 -17.75
CA GLY A 136 -10.32 6.89 -17.06
C GLY A 136 -8.83 6.74 -17.38
N ILE A 137 -8.47 5.78 -18.24
CA ILE A 137 -7.13 5.53 -18.77
C ILE A 137 -7.10 5.97 -20.25
N GLY A 138 -6.14 6.80 -20.61
CA GLY A 138 -5.97 7.27 -21.97
C GLY A 138 -5.44 6.18 -22.91
N ASP A 139 -6.05 6.06 -24.09
CA ASP A 139 -5.65 5.17 -25.18
C ASP A 139 -4.47 5.70 -26.01
N THR A 140 -4.13 6.97 -25.84
CA THR A 140 -3.00 7.60 -26.54
C THR A 140 -1.77 7.56 -25.64
N PRO A 141 -0.67 6.86 -26.02
CA PRO A 141 0.55 6.87 -25.22
C PRO A 141 1.13 8.28 -25.05
N TYR A 142 1.71 8.54 -23.88
CA TYR A 142 2.47 9.75 -23.58
C TYR A 142 3.97 9.47 -23.72
N SER A 143 4.63 10.10 -24.69
CA SER A 143 6.07 9.91 -24.93
C SER A 143 6.92 10.65 -23.88
N ILE A 144 7.94 9.99 -23.35
CA ILE A 144 8.86 10.57 -22.37
C ILE A 144 10.05 11.21 -23.10
N PRO A 145 10.30 12.53 -22.93
CA PRO A 145 11.44 13.18 -23.54
C PRO A 145 12.80 12.56 -23.15
N GLY A 146 13.76 12.56 -24.08
CA GLY A 146 15.14 12.09 -23.85
C GLY A 146 15.46 10.74 -24.51
N GLY A 147 14.45 9.89 -24.71
CA GLY A 147 14.61 8.57 -25.32
C GLY A 147 13.34 8.10 -26.02
N ASP A 148 13.18 6.78 -26.13
CA ASP A 148 12.03 6.14 -26.79
C ASP A 148 11.01 5.57 -25.78
N ASN A 149 11.12 5.91 -24.48
CA ASN A 149 10.20 5.44 -23.45
C ASN A 149 8.85 6.17 -23.57
N GLU A 150 7.79 5.47 -23.18
CA GLU A 150 6.43 5.99 -23.17
C GLU A 150 5.68 5.46 -21.95
N ASP A 151 4.74 6.25 -21.47
CA ASP A 151 3.63 5.79 -20.66
C ASP A 151 2.49 5.40 -21.61
N ARG A 152 2.20 4.11 -21.70
CA ARG A 152 1.19 3.58 -22.62
C ARG A 152 -0.23 3.73 -22.11
N TYR A 153 -0.40 4.04 -20.83
CA TYR A 153 -1.70 4.06 -20.15
C TYR A 153 -1.83 5.30 -19.24
N PRO A 154 -1.73 6.53 -19.78
CA PRO A 154 -1.78 7.75 -18.97
C PRO A 154 -3.14 7.91 -18.30
N PHE A 155 -3.20 8.42 -17.07
CA PHE A 155 -4.48 8.69 -16.41
C PHE A 155 -5.09 10.02 -16.88
N MET A 156 -6.43 10.04 -17.05
CA MET A 156 -7.17 11.23 -17.44
C MET A 156 -7.33 12.25 -16.30
N ASN A 157 -7.20 11.80 -15.04
CA ASN A 157 -7.37 12.62 -13.85
C ASN A 157 -6.26 12.36 -12.83
N PRO A 158 -5.88 13.35 -12.01
CA PRO A 158 -4.91 13.15 -10.93
C PRO A 158 -5.47 12.15 -9.91
N ASN A 159 -4.62 11.22 -9.46
CA ASN A 159 -5.03 10.06 -8.65
C ASN A 159 -6.16 9.23 -9.30
N GLY A 160 -6.19 9.16 -10.63
CA GLY A 160 -7.23 8.46 -11.39
C GLY A 160 -7.08 6.94 -11.45
N TRP A 161 -6.07 6.37 -10.80
CA TRP A 161 -5.88 4.92 -10.79
C TRP A 161 -6.98 4.18 -10.03
N PRO A 162 -7.45 3.02 -10.54
CA PRO A 162 -8.55 2.30 -9.91
C PRO A 162 -8.18 1.85 -8.50
N ASN A 163 -9.05 2.17 -7.53
CA ASN A 163 -8.95 1.60 -6.18
C ASN A 163 -9.19 0.09 -6.24
N ARG A 164 -8.38 -0.68 -5.55
CA ARG A 164 -8.42 -2.15 -5.48
C ARG A 164 -8.85 -2.57 -4.08
N PRO A 165 -9.71 -3.59 -3.96
CA PRO A 165 -10.14 -4.05 -2.66
C PRO A 165 -8.97 -4.65 -1.86
N PRO A 166 -9.06 -4.70 -0.52
CA PRO A 166 -8.10 -5.40 0.31
C PRO A 166 -7.98 -6.89 -0.03
N ASP A 167 -6.82 -7.47 0.26
CA ASP A 167 -6.59 -8.91 0.16
C ASP A 167 -7.42 -9.70 1.20
N THR A 168 -7.52 -11.03 1.00
CA THR A 168 -8.15 -11.94 1.97
C THR A 168 -7.52 -11.79 3.36
N PRO A 169 -8.31 -11.53 4.42
CA PRO A 169 -7.78 -11.48 5.77
C PRO A 169 -7.15 -12.81 6.21
N THR A 170 -5.92 -12.75 6.72
CA THR A 170 -5.32 -13.84 7.48
C THR A 170 -5.85 -13.79 8.91
N ILE A 171 -6.40 -14.90 9.39
CA ILE A 171 -6.95 -15.05 10.74
C ILE A 171 -6.06 -16.02 11.51
N THR A 172 -5.54 -15.59 12.67
CA THR A 172 -4.71 -16.44 13.54
C THR A 172 -5.18 -16.37 14.99
N GLY A 173 -5.04 -17.48 15.71
CA GLY A 173 -5.47 -17.60 17.10
C GLY A 173 -5.55 -19.06 17.54
N GLU A 174 -6.07 -19.30 18.74
CA GLU A 174 -6.28 -20.66 19.25
C GLU A 174 -7.38 -21.36 18.45
N THR A 175 -7.14 -22.62 18.06
CA THR A 175 -8.10 -23.41 17.26
C THR A 175 -8.77 -24.49 18.07
N ASN A 176 -8.30 -24.74 19.29
CA ASN A 176 -8.90 -25.70 20.21
C ASN A 176 -9.01 -25.07 21.60
N GLY A 177 -10.23 -24.70 21.98
CA GLY A 177 -10.51 -23.99 23.21
C GLY A 177 -11.39 -24.75 24.20
N GLN A 178 -11.79 -24.05 25.24
CA GLN A 178 -12.73 -24.48 26.26
C GLN A 178 -13.91 -23.50 26.23
N ILE A 179 -15.11 -24.03 26.38
CA ILE A 179 -16.32 -23.20 26.49
C ILE A 179 -16.20 -22.19 27.64
N GLY A 180 -16.68 -20.97 27.40
CA GLY A 180 -16.69 -19.89 28.39
C GLY A 180 -15.34 -19.24 28.68
N VAL A 181 -14.30 -19.56 27.90
CA VAL A 181 -12.99 -18.89 27.96
C VAL A 181 -12.90 -17.85 26.84
N GLU A 182 -12.41 -16.66 27.19
CA GLU A 182 -12.13 -15.58 26.23
C GLU A 182 -10.82 -15.85 25.48
N TYR A 183 -10.88 -15.83 24.16
CA TYR A 183 -9.75 -16.02 23.26
C TYR A 183 -9.50 -14.75 22.44
N GLU A 184 -8.23 -14.44 22.18
CA GLU A 184 -7.82 -13.33 21.32
C GLU A 184 -7.40 -13.86 19.94
N TYR A 185 -7.98 -13.29 18.88
CA TYR A 185 -7.66 -13.58 17.49
C TYR A 185 -7.04 -12.35 16.83
N THR A 186 -6.10 -12.60 15.91
CA THR A 186 -5.43 -11.57 15.12
C THR A 186 -5.89 -11.65 13.67
N PHE A 187 -6.28 -10.50 13.12
CA PHE A 187 -6.71 -10.28 11.75
C PHE A 187 -5.72 -9.37 11.05
N ASN A 188 -5.30 -9.75 9.84
CA ASN A 188 -4.38 -8.97 9.02
C ASN A 188 -4.74 -9.10 7.53
N ALA A 189 -4.93 -7.98 6.86
CA ALA A 189 -5.14 -7.84 5.42
C ALA A 189 -4.30 -6.67 4.91
N VAL A 190 -3.78 -6.80 3.70
CA VAL A 190 -3.08 -5.73 3.00
C VAL A 190 -4.03 -5.17 1.95
N ASP A 191 -4.27 -3.87 2.03
CA ASP A 191 -4.81 -3.12 0.92
C ASP A 191 -3.70 -2.83 -0.11
N PRO A 192 -3.88 -3.22 -1.39
CA PRO A 192 -2.86 -3.04 -2.44
C PRO A 192 -2.49 -1.58 -2.72
N ASP A 193 -3.39 -0.63 -2.43
CA ASP A 193 -3.21 0.80 -2.66
C ASP A 193 -2.78 1.52 -1.36
N GLY A 194 -2.68 0.77 -0.26
CA GLY A 194 -2.22 1.24 1.04
C GLY A 194 -3.32 1.90 1.87
N ASP A 195 -4.58 1.77 1.46
CA ASP A 195 -5.73 2.30 2.18
C ASP A 195 -5.93 1.60 3.53
N ASN A 196 -6.47 2.33 4.52
CA ASN A 196 -6.74 1.71 5.81
C ASN A 196 -7.87 0.70 5.68
N VAL A 197 -7.77 -0.41 6.42
CA VAL A 197 -8.74 -1.51 6.37
C VAL A 197 -9.48 -1.66 7.69
N LYS A 198 -10.78 -1.98 7.62
CA LYS A 198 -11.59 -2.45 8.75
C LYS A 198 -12.06 -3.87 8.47
N TYR A 199 -12.27 -4.66 9.51
CA TYR A 199 -12.72 -6.05 9.41
C TYR A 199 -14.16 -6.19 9.86
N TYR A 200 -14.92 -7.00 9.13
CA TYR A 200 -16.20 -7.56 9.56
C TYR A 200 -15.96 -9.02 9.91
N ILE A 201 -16.36 -9.43 11.11
CA ILE A 201 -16.05 -10.73 11.70
C ILE A 201 -17.36 -11.41 12.08
N ASP A 202 -17.57 -12.62 11.57
CA ASP A 202 -18.62 -13.55 11.98
C ASP A 202 -17.98 -14.68 12.79
N TRP A 203 -18.44 -14.89 14.03
CA TRP A 203 -17.92 -15.90 14.94
C TRP A 203 -18.62 -17.26 14.82
N ASP A 204 -19.61 -17.39 13.92
CA ASP A 204 -20.39 -18.61 13.62
C ASP A 204 -21.19 -19.17 14.81
N ASP A 205 -21.41 -18.36 15.85
CA ASP A 205 -22.28 -18.67 16.99
C ASP A 205 -23.51 -17.74 17.08
N GLY A 206 -23.69 -16.89 16.07
CA GLY A 206 -24.73 -15.87 15.99
C GLY A 206 -24.27 -14.48 16.41
N ASP A 207 -23.05 -14.34 16.94
CA ASP A 207 -22.42 -13.05 17.23
C ASP A 207 -21.49 -12.61 16.09
N SER A 208 -21.40 -11.30 15.89
CA SER A 208 -20.54 -10.66 14.88
C SER A 208 -19.96 -9.36 15.40
N GLU A 209 -18.79 -8.98 14.90
CA GLU A 209 -18.09 -7.77 15.28
C GLU A 209 -17.53 -7.01 14.08
N GLU A 210 -17.33 -5.71 14.26
CA GLU A 210 -16.69 -4.84 13.29
C GLU A 210 -15.57 -4.05 13.98
N THR A 211 -14.43 -3.89 13.29
CA THR A 211 -13.35 -3.05 13.78
C THR A 211 -13.46 -1.62 13.26
N GLY A 212 -12.69 -0.69 13.83
CA GLY A 212 -12.38 0.56 13.14
C GLY A 212 -11.45 0.36 11.95
N PHE A 213 -11.20 1.43 11.18
CA PHE A 213 -10.14 1.45 10.16
C PHE A 213 -8.77 1.46 10.81
N ASN A 214 -7.90 0.56 10.36
CA ASN A 214 -6.53 0.39 10.81
C ASN A 214 -5.57 0.46 9.61
N PRO A 215 -4.30 0.86 9.80
CA PRO A 215 -3.34 0.85 8.70
C PRO A 215 -3.25 -0.52 8.02
N SER A 216 -3.24 -0.52 6.69
CA SER A 216 -3.04 -1.71 5.85
C SER A 216 -1.86 -2.55 6.35
N GLY A 217 -2.05 -3.87 6.40
CA GLY A 217 -1.01 -4.83 6.80
C GLY A 217 -0.67 -4.84 8.29
N THR A 218 -1.44 -4.17 9.15
CA THR A 218 -1.23 -4.21 10.61
C THR A 218 -2.12 -5.24 11.30
N ASP A 219 -1.56 -5.85 12.34
CA ASP A 219 -2.27 -6.82 13.18
C ASP A 219 -3.36 -6.15 14.00
N VAL A 220 -4.61 -6.57 13.81
CA VAL A 220 -5.76 -6.14 14.59
C VAL A 220 -6.23 -7.29 15.48
N LYS A 221 -6.37 -7.02 16.77
CA LYS A 221 -6.70 -8.03 17.78
C LYS A 221 -8.13 -7.86 18.27
N VAL A 222 -8.91 -8.92 18.17
CA VAL A 222 -10.31 -8.97 18.63
C VAL A 222 -10.49 -10.19 19.51
N LYS A 223 -11.32 -10.07 20.55
CA LYS A 223 -11.52 -11.11 21.53
C LYS A 223 -12.95 -11.65 21.49
N HIS A 224 -13.09 -12.97 21.59
CA HIS A 224 -14.39 -13.62 21.59
C HIS A 224 -14.49 -14.76 22.59
N THR A 225 -15.71 -15.12 22.99
CA THR A 225 -16.01 -16.22 23.90
C THR A 225 -17.15 -17.08 23.38
N TRP A 226 -16.89 -18.36 23.09
CA TRP A 226 -17.93 -19.33 22.76
C TRP A 226 -18.51 -19.99 24.02
N ASN A 227 -19.83 -19.91 24.18
CA ASN A 227 -20.53 -20.42 25.36
C ASN A 227 -21.09 -21.85 25.21
N ASN A 228 -21.09 -22.39 23.98
CA ASN A 228 -21.64 -23.70 23.67
C ASN A 228 -20.57 -24.63 23.10
N GLU A 229 -20.80 -25.94 23.23
CA GLU A 229 -19.93 -26.93 22.58
C GLU A 229 -20.18 -26.93 21.08
N GLY A 230 -19.12 -26.94 20.28
CA GLY A 230 -19.27 -26.87 18.82
C GLY A 230 -17.96 -26.77 18.07
N THR A 231 -18.08 -26.86 16.75
CA THR A 231 -17.06 -26.42 15.81
C THR A 231 -17.62 -25.20 15.11
N TYR A 232 -16.84 -24.13 15.11
CA TYR A 232 -17.19 -22.83 14.60
C TYR A 232 -16.23 -22.46 13.47
N THR A 233 -16.70 -21.67 12.51
CA THR A 233 -15.89 -21.14 11.41
C THR A 233 -15.88 -19.63 11.50
N ILE A 234 -14.82 -19.06 12.10
CA ILE A 234 -14.61 -17.62 12.07
C ILE A 234 -14.49 -17.22 10.61
N THR A 235 -15.33 -16.30 10.16
CA THR A 235 -15.29 -15.75 8.80
C THR A 235 -15.05 -14.25 8.90
N ALA A 236 -14.12 -13.72 8.11
CA ALA A 236 -13.89 -12.29 8.06
C ALA A 236 -13.54 -11.80 6.65
N TYR A 237 -14.01 -10.60 6.31
CA TYR A 237 -13.55 -9.85 5.15
C TYR A 237 -13.09 -8.45 5.58
N ALA A 238 -12.26 -7.82 4.75
CA ALA A 238 -11.79 -6.46 4.97
C ALA A 238 -12.47 -5.49 3.99
N GLU A 239 -12.77 -4.28 4.46
CA GLU A 239 -13.22 -3.14 3.65
C GLU A 239 -12.21 -2.00 3.78
N ASP A 240 -11.86 -1.36 2.67
CA ASP A 240 -10.97 -0.20 2.65
C ASP A 240 -11.69 1.13 2.94
N THR A 241 -10.94 2.23 3.04
CA THR A 241 -11.50 3.57 3.28
C THR A 241 -12.32 4.14 2.12
N ASN A 242 -12.23 3.55 0.94
CA ASN A 242 -12.99 3.90 -0.26
C ASN A 242 -14.28 3.04 -0.39
N GLY A 243 -14.48 2.09 0.52
CA GLY A 243 -15.66 1.22 0.60
C GLY A 243 -15.59 -0.02 -0.28
N LEU A 244 -14.43 -0.40 -0.85
CA LEU A 244 -14.30 -1.68 -1.54
C LEU A 244 -14.05 -2.81 -0.55
N ILE A 245 -14.68 -3.95 -0.85
CA ILE A 245 -14.67 -5.14 0.00
C ILE A 245 -13.81 -6.22 -0.64
N GLY A 246 -12.87 -6.73 0.15
CA GLY A 246 -12.03 -7.87 -0.18
C GLY A 246 -12.74 -9.22 -0.05
N PRO A 247 -12.13 -10.29 -0.57
CA PRO A 247 -12.60 -11.66 -0.36
C PRO A 247 -12.57 -12.11 1.11
N GLU A 248 -13.40 -13.09 1.46
CA GLU A 248 -13.48 -13.66 2.81
C GLU A 248 -12.32 -14.61 3.13
N GLY A 249 -11.80 -14.51 4.35
CA GLY A 249 -10.89 -15.46 4.98
C GLY A 249 -11.61 -16.22 6.11
N THR A 250 -11.15 -17.44 6.40
CA THR A 250 -11.80 -18.29 7.41
C THR A 250 -10.81 -19.00 8.33
N LEU A 251 -11.19 -19.23 9.59
CA LEU A 251 -10.48 -20.08 10.55
C LEU A 251 -11.46 -20.98 11.31
N SER A 252 -11.24 -22.30 11.26
CA SER A 252 -12.05 -23.25 12.02
C SER A 252 -11.55 -23.41 13.45
N VAL A 253 -12.47 -23.34 14.42
CA VAL A 253 -12.21 -23.40 15.86
C VAL A 253 -13.10 -24.46 16.50
N SER A 254 -12.55 -25.24 17.43
CA SER A 254 -13.25 -26.30 18.15
C SER A 254 -13.35 -25.99 19.63
N MET A 255 -14.57 -26.07 20.17
CA MET A 255 -14.89 -25.88 21.58
C MET A 255 -15.52 -27.17 22.13
N PRO A 256 -14.73 -28.23 22.36
CA PRO A 256 -15.25 -29.48 22.88
C PRO A 256 -15.72 -29.35 24.33
N ARG A 257 -16.62 -30.24 24.74
CA ARG A 257 -17.04 -30.34 26.14
C ARG A 257 -15.84 -30.64 27.05
N ASN A 258 -15.60 -29.77 28.02
CA ASN A 258 -14.69 -30.05 29.10
C ASN A 258 -15.27 -31.16 29.98
N ARG A 259 -14.74 -32.39 29.89
CA ARG A 259 -15.01 -33.43 30.89
C ARG A 259 -14.25 -33.09 32.17
N ALA A 260 -14.82 -32.22 33.00
CA ALA A 260 -14.37 -32.13 34.38
C ALA A 260 -14.57 -33.51 35.02
N THR A 261 -13.49 -34.15 35.47
CA THR A 261 -13.56 -35.34 36.30
C THR A 261 -14.33 -34.99 37.57
N GLN A 262 -15.60 -35.43 37.64
CA GLN A 262 -16.32 -35.51 38.91
C GLN A 262 -15.59 -36.52 39.78
N THR A 263 -14.65 -36.09 40.60
CA THR A 263 -14.23 -36.87 41.77
C THR A 263 -15.40 -36.83 42.76
N PRO A 264 -16.05 -37.96 43.09
CA PRO A 264 -17.08 -37.97 44.11
C PRO A 264 -16.41 -37.65 45.45
N PHE A 265 -16.90 -36.61 46.11
CA PHE A 265 -16.56 -36.30 47.49
C PHE A 265 -17.01 -37.48 48.37
N LEU A 266 -16.08 -38.34 48.79
CA LEU A 266 -16.34 -39.37 49.79
C LEU A 266 -16.38 -38.71 51.17
N GLN A 267 -17.58 -38.28 51.55
CA GLN A 267 -17.92 -37.99 52.95
C GLN A 267 -17.98 -39.32 53.71
N PHE A 268 -16.95 -39.62 54.49
CA PHE A 268 -17.09 -40.57 55.61
C PHE A 268 -17.39 -39.77 56.88
N LEU A 269 -18.60 -39.96 57.39
CA LEU A 269 -19.05 -39.55 58.72
C LEU A 269 -18.94 -40.75 59.68
N GLN A 270 -18.59 -40.44 60.94
CA GLN A 270 -18.85 -41.22 62.17
C GLN A 270 -17.98 -42.47 62.39
N ASN A 271 -17.43 -42.79 63.57
CA ASN A 271 -17.49 -42.26 64.95
C ASN A 271 -16.17 -42.61 65.65
#